data_AF-M5DSK5-F1
#
_entry.id   AF-M5DSK5-F1
#
_cell.length_a   1.000
_cell.length_b   1.000
_cell.length_c   1.000
_cell.angle_alpha   90.00
_cell.angle_beta   90.00
_cell.angle_gamma   90.00
#
_symmetry.space_group_name_H-M   'P 1'
#
loop_
_entity.id
_entity.type
_entity.pdbx_description
1 polymer ?
#
loop_
_entity_poly.entity_id
_entity_poly.type
_entity_poly.pdbx_seq_one_letter_code
_entity_poly.pdbx_strand_id
1 'polypeptide(L)'
;MDALDIEAITTLREIMDDEFDDLIDIYIRDADERVLAIRALYESHDAATLRMTTHSFKGASSNVCALGLAKIAQSIENAAHSGQLDGLDASIELLETTYQEVRHDLLALHS
;
A
#
# COMPACT_ATOMS: atom_id res chain seq x y z
N MET A 1 13.57 1.99 -8.29
CA MET A 1 13.21 1.76 -6.89
C MET A 1 12.07 0.79 -6.95
N ASP A 2 12.25 -0.37 -6.34
CA ASP A 2 11.36 -1.50 -6.57
C ASP A 2 10.10 -1.36 -5.70
N ALA A 3 8.97 -1.84 -6.22
CA ALA A 3 7.68 -1.77 -5.54
C ALA A 3 7.70 -2.57 -4.23
N LEU A 4 8.37 -3.73 -4.26
CA LEU A 4 8.62 -4.65 -3.16
C LEU A 4 10.14 -4.82 -2.98
N ASP A 5 10.61 -4.76 -1.73
CA ASP A 5 12.01 -5.08 -1.40
C ASP A 5 12.17 -6.60 -1.26
N ILE A 6 12.73 -7.22 -2.30
CA ILE A 6 12.84 -8.68 -2.41
C ILE A 6 13.77 -9.27 -1.33
N GLU A 7 14.83 -8.56 -0.95
CA GLU A 7 15.74 -9.04 0.10
C GLU A 7 15.06 -9.01 1.47
N ALA A 8 14.38 -7.90 1.77
CA ALA A 8 13.67 -7.73 3.02
C ALA A 8 12.48 -8.70 3.16
N ILE A 9 11.68 -8.89 2.10
CA ILE A 9 10.51 -9.80 2.16
C ILE A 9 10.94 -11.26 2.27
N THR A 10 12.05 -11.65 1.64
CA THR A 10 12.61 -13.01 1.78
C THR A 10 13.09 -13.24 3.21
N THR A 11 13.78 -12.26 3.79
CA THR A 11 14.21 -12.32 5.20
C THR A 11 13.00 -12.38 6.14
N LEU A 12 11.95 -11.60 5.88
CA LEU A 12 10.72 -11.62 6.67
C LEU A 12 10.05 -13.01 6.60
N ARG A 13 9.99 -13.61 5.41
CA ARG A 13 9.47 -14.97 5.22
C ARG A 13 10.24 -16.00 6.06
N GLU A 14 11.57 -15.96 6.05
CA GLU A 14 12.40 -16.87 6.85
C GLU A 14 12.20 -16.69 8.37
N ILE A 15 11.94 -15.47 8.83
CA ILE A 15 11.71 -15.18 10.25
C ILE A 15 10.32 -15.63 10.71
N MET A 16 9.30 -15.44 9.87
CA MET A 16 7.92 -15.76 10.20
C MET A 16 7.56 -17.23 9.97
N ASP A 17 8.32 -17.92 9.11
CA ASP A 17 8.16 -19.34 8.80
C ASP A 17 6.68 -19.66 8.46
N ASP A 18 6.00 -20.46 9.28
CA ASP A 18 4.61 -20.87 9.09
C ASP A 18 3.59 -19.71 9.12
N GLU A 19 3.91 -18.57 9.72
CA GLU A 19 2.98 -17.43 9.86
C GLU A 19 3.03 -16.45 8.66
N PHE A 20 3.97 -16.64 7.73
CA PHE A 20 4.16 -15.71 6.61
C PHE A 20 2.94 -15.65 5.69
N ASP A 21 2.39 -16.80 5.31
CA ASP A 21 1.29 -16.87 4.36
C ASP A 21 0.01 -16.23 4.92
N ASP A 22 -0.27 -16.46 6.21
CA ASP A 22 -1.37 -15.81 6.91
C ASP A 22 -1.21 -14.27 6.95
N LEU A 23 0.03 -13.77 7.17
CA LEU A 23 0.31 -12.34 7.11
C LEU A 23 -0.01 -11.78 5.72
N ILE A 24 0.42 -12.46 4.65
CA ILE A 24 0.19 -12.03 3.27
C ILE A 24 -1.31 -12.04 2.95
N ASP A 25 -2.05 -13.07 3.36
CA ASP A 25 -3.49 -13.16 3.13
C ASP A 25 -4.28 -12.06 3.85
N ILE A 26 -3.90 -11.75 5.09
CA ILE A 26 -4.50 -10.65 5.85
C ILE A 26 -4.17 -9.32 5.17
N TYR A 27 -2.90 -9.11 4.80
CA TYR A 27 -2.48 -7.88 4.14
C TYR A 27 -3.20 -7.66 2.81
N ILE A 28 -3.25 -8.66 1.92
CA ILE A 28 -3.86 -8.51 0.59
C ILE A 28 -5.34 -8.16 0.73
N ARG A 29 -6.09 -8.87 1.60
CA ARG A 29 -7.51 -8.60 1.84
C ARG A 29 -7.75 -7.18 2.34
N ASP A 30 -6.96 -6.75 3.32
CA ASP A 30 -7.03 -5.43 3.95
C ASP A 30 -6.62 -4.30 2.97
N ALA A 31 -5.65 -4.59 2.11
CA ALA A 31 -5.13 -3.69 1.09
C ALA A 31 -6.07 -3.53 -0.10
N ASP A 32 -6.70 -4.61 -0.58
CA ASP A 32 -7.70 -4.58 -1.67
C ASP A 32 -8.83 -3.59 -1.31
N GLU A 33 -9.33 -3.63 -0.07
CA GLU A 33 -10.36 -2.71 0.41
C GLU A 33 -9.85 -1.26 0.52
N ARG A 34 -8.62 -1.06 1.01
CA ARG A 34 -8.03 0.28 1.20
C ARG A 34 -7.72 0.99 -0.10
N VAL A 35 -7.23 0.28 -1.12
CA VAL A 35 -6.92 0.90 -2.41
C VAL A 35 -8.19 1.45 -3.06
N LEU A 36 -9.28 0.68 -3.03
CA LEU A 36 -10.59 1.15 -3.48
C LEU A 36 -11.10 2.35 -2.67
N ALA A 37 -10.95 2.30 -1.34
CA ALA A 37 -11.35 3.39 -0.47
C ALA A 37 -10.55 4.67 -0.73
N ILE A 38 -9.25 4.58 -0.96
CA ILE A 38 -8.37 5.73 -1.26
C ILE A 38 -8.84 6.45 -2.53
N ARG A 39 -9.17 5.72 -3.60
CA ARG A 39 -9.74 6.30 -4.83
C ARG A 39 -11.06 7.00 -4.55
N ALA A 40 -11.99 6.34 -3.87
CA ALA A 40 -13.31 6.90 -3.58
C ALA A 40 -13.25 8.17 -2.71
N LEU A 41 -12.39 8.16 -1.68
CA LEU A 41 -12.18 9.31 -0.79
C LEU A 41 -11.52 10.49 -1.50
N TYR A 42 -10.62 10.20 -2.44
CA TYR A 42 -10.03 11.21 -3.32
C TYR A 42 -11.11 11.86 -4.21
N GLU A 43 -11.93 11.06 -4.90
CA GLU A 43 -13.00 11.55 -5.77
C GLU A 43 -14.06 12.36 -4.98
N SER A 44 -14.37 11.95 -3.75
CA SER A 44 -15.30 12.66 -2.87
C SER A 44 -14.69 13.88 -2.18
N HIS A 45 -13.41 14.20 -2.43
CA HIS A 45 -12.66 15.28 -1.79
C HIS A 45 -12.65 15.21 -0.24
N ASP A 46 -12.73 14.01 0.34
CA ASP A 46 -12.65 13.81 1.79
C ASP A 46 -11.19 13.70 2.22
N ALA A 47 -10.51 14.85 2.28
CA ALA A 47 -9.09 14.94 2.61
C ALA A 47 -8.75 14.35 4.00
N ALA A 48 -9.64 14.51 4.99
CA ALA A 48 -9.39 14.06 6.35
C ALA A 48 -9.39 12.52 6.43
N THR A 49 -10.41 11.88 5.85
CA THR A 49 -10.51 10.41 5.84
C THR A 49 -9.50 9.80 4.87
N LEU A 50 -9.23 10.45 3.73
CA LEU A 50 -8.17 10.06 2.80
C LEU A 50 -6.82 9.98 3.53
N ARG A 51 -6.43 11.05 4.24
CA ARG A 51 -5.19 11.08 5.02
C ARG A 51 -5.09 9.91 5.99
N MET A 52 -6.13 9.66 6.79
CA MET A 52 -6.11 8.58 7.78
C MET A 52 -6.03 7.19 7.13
N THR A 53 -6.80 6.97 6.06
CA THR A 53 -6.81 5.71 5.31
C THR A 53 -5.45 5.45 4.70
N THR A 54 -4.88 6.44 4.00
CA THR A 54 -3.56 6.35 3.40
C THR A 54 -2.45 6.18 4.44
N HIS A 55 -2.54 6.83 5.61
CA HIS A 55 -1.59 6.65 6.71
C HIS A 55 -1.54 5.19 7.18
N SER A 56 -2.71 4.58 7.41
CA SER A 56 -2.80 3.17 7.83
C SER A 56 -2.29 2.22 6.74
N PHE A 57 -2.64 2.50 5.47
CA PHE A 57 -2.22 1.72 4.31
C PHE A 57 -0.70 1.73 4.12
N LYS A 58 -0.07 2.91 4.30
CA LYS A 58 1.38 3.06 4.29
C LYS A 58 2.06 2.18 5.34
N GLY A 59 1.52 2.18 6.57
CA GLY A 59 2.05 1.36 7.67
C GLY A 59 1.97 -0.13 7.34
N ALA A 60 0.80 -0.59 6.89
CA ALA A 60 0.60 -1.97 6.46
C ALA A 60 1.55 -2.36 5.31
N SER A 61 1.69 -1.51 4.29
CA SER A 61 2.60 -1.75 3.16
C SER A 61 4.07 -1.85 3.60
N SER A 62 4.48 -1.02 4.57
CA SER A 62 5.84 -1.07 5.11
C SER A 62 6.12 -2.38 5.86
N ASN A 63 5.12 -2.92 6.56
CA ASN A 63 5.25 -4.17 7.32
C ASN A 63 5.50 -5.39 6.42
N VAL A 64 5.02 -5.36 5.17
CA VAL A 64 5.26 -6.40 4.17
C VAL A 64 6.35 -5.99 3.17
N CYS A 65 7.25 -5.10 3.57
CA CYS A 65 8.41 -4.67 2.77
C CYS A 65 8.06 -4.00 1.41
N ALA A 66 6.81 -3.57 1.21
CA ALA A 66 6.35 -2.86 0.00
C ALA A 66 6.73 -1.37 0.06
N LEU A 67 8.03 -1.09 0.11
CA LEU A 67 8.57 0.25 0.37
C LEU A 67 8.26 1.25 -0.75
N GLY A 68 8.17 0.80 -2.00
CA GLY A 68 7.75 1.63 -3.13
C GLY A 68 6.31 2.10 -2.95
N LEU A 69 5.41 1.17 -2.62
CA LEU A 69 4.00 1.45 -2.36
C LEU A 69 3.80 2.37 -1.14
N ALA A 70 4.53 2.11 -0.05
CA ALA A 70 4.51 2.96 1.14
C ALA A 70 4.94 4.42 0.84
N LYS A 71 5.92 4.62 -0.06
CA LYS A 71 6.34 5.97 -0.48
C LYS A 71 5.28 6.71 -1.28
N ILE A 72 4.59 6.03 -2.19
CA ILE A 72 3.48 6.63 -2.94
C ILE A 72 2.36 7.02 -1.98
N ALA A 73 1.99 6.12 -1.07
CA ALA A 73 1.02 6.41 -0.01
C ALA A 73 1.46 7.62 0.84
N GLN A 74 2.74 7.73 1.20
CA GLN A 74 3.23 8.89 1.95
C GLN A 74 3.02 10.22 1.19
N SER A 75 3.20 10.24 -0.13
CA SER A 75 2.95 11.43 -0.96
C SER A 75 1.48 11.83 -0.96
N ILE A 76 0.57 10.86 -1.11
CA ILE A 76 -0.88 11.09 -1.04
C ILE A 76 -1.30 11.57 0.36
N GLU A 77 -0.78 10.94 1.43
CA GLU A 77 -1.03 11.35 2.82
C GLU A 77 -0.62 12.80 3.06
N ASN A 78 0.55 13.21 2.55
CA ASN A 78 1.06 14.57 2.70
C ASN A 78 0.18 15.60 1.97
N ALA A 79 -0.27 15.28 0.76
CA ALA A 79 -1.16 16.13 -0.03
C ALA A 79 -2.55 16.24 0.61
N ALA A 80 -3.10 15.14 1.13
CA ALA A 80 -4.34 15.14 1.88
C ALA A 80 -4.22 15.94 3.19
N HIS A 81 -3.08 15.86 3.87
CA HIS A 81 -2.80 16.66 5.06
C HIS A 81 -2.68 18.16 4.77
N SER A 82 -2.13 18.56 3.62
CA SER A 82 -2.05 19.96 3.20
C SER A 82 -3.33 20.48 2.55
N GLY A 83 -4.33 19.63 2.31
CA GLY A 83 -5.56 19.96 1.60
C GLY A 83 -5.37 20.19 0.09
N GLN A 84 -4.23 19.79 -0.46
CA GLN A 84 -3.87 19.97 -1.87
C GLN A 84 -4.20 18.69 -2.65
N LEU A 85 -5.48 18.42 -2.84
CA LEU A 85 -5.92 17.23 -3.59
C LEU A 85 -5.84 17.41 -5.11
N ASP A 86 -5.76 18.66 -5.60
CA ASP A 86 -5.68 18.96 -7.03
C ASP A 86 -4.44 18.30 -7.66
N GLY A 87 -4.65 17.52 -8.72
CA GLY A 87 -3.57 16.85 -9.46
C GLY A 87 -3.03 15.57 -8.82
N LEU A 88 -3.72 15.00 -7.83
CA LEU A 88 -3.36 13.69 -7.27
C LEU A 88 -3.70 12.49 -8.16
N ASP A 89 -4.47 12.66 -9.25
CA ASP A 89 -4.89 11.57 -10.14
C ASP A 89 -3.75 10.61 -10.50
N ALA A 90 -2.62 11.16 -10.96
CA ALA A 90 -1.45 10.38 -11.34
C ALA A 90 -0.81 9.63 -10.16
N SER A 91 -0.89 10.19 -8.94
CA SER A 91 -0.39 9.52 -7.73
C SER A 91 -1.32 8.40 -7.29
N ILE A 92 -2.64 8.57 -7.43
CA ILE A 92 -3.61 7.52 -7.13
C ILE A 92 -3.52 6.38 -8.15
N GLU A 93 -3.42 6.68 -9.45
CA GLU A 93 -3.19 5.68 -10.51
C GLU A 93 -1.88 4.91 -10.30
N LEU A 94 -0.82 5.62 -9.91
CA LEU A 94 0.46 5.00 -9.58
C LEU A 94 0.33 4.09 -8.35
N LEU A 95 -0.38 4.52 -7.30
CA LEU A 95 -0.64 3.69 -6.11
C LEU A 95 -1.36 2.39 -6.49
N GLU A 96 -2.41 2.48 -7.30
CA GLU A 96 -3.20 1.33 -7.76
C GLU A 96 -2.35 0.37 -8.59
N THR A 97 -1.60 0.89 -9.56
CA THR A 97 -0.74 0.07 -10.43
C THR A 97 0.37 -0.60 -9.64
N THR A 98 1.09 0.15 -8.80
CA THR A 98 2.14 -0.39 -7.94
C THR A 98 1.59 -1.39 -6.93
N TYR A 99 0.37 -1.20 -6.42
CA TYR A 99 -0.27 -2.19 -5.57
C TYR A 99 -0.51 -3.51 -6.31
N GLN A 100 -0.96 -3.47 -7.58
CA GLN A 100 -1.14 -4.70 -8.37
C GLN A 100 0.19 -5.45 -8.59
N GLU A 101 1.29 -4.73 -8.81
CA GLU A 101 2.64 -5.31 -8.89
C GLU A 101 3.03 -5.99 -7.57
N VAL A 102 2.93 -5.27 -6.44
CA VAL A 102 3.22 -5.82 -5.10
C VAL A 102 2.34 -7.03 -4.82
N ARG A 103 1.05 -6.96 -5.11
CA ARG A 103 0.09 -8.05 -4.89
C ARG A 103 0.49 -9.30 -5.70
N HIS A 104 0.90 -9.13 -6.95
CA HIS A 104 1.40 -10.22 -7.77
C HIS A 104 2.63 -10.87 -7.14
N ASP A 105 3.62 -10.06 -6.76
CA ASP A 105 4.89 -10.55 -6.21
C ASP A 105 4.69 -11.26 -4.87
N LEU A 106 3.83 -10.74 -4.00
CA LEU A 106 3.51 -11.37 -2.72
C LEU A 106 2.80 -12.72 -2.91
N LEU A 107 1.85 -12.82 -3.86
CA LEU A 107 1.18 -14.08 -4.18
C LEU A 107 2.12 -15.12 -4.81
N ALA A 108 3.19 -14.69 -5.49
CA ALA A 108 4.21 -15.60 -6.01
C ALA A 108 5.11 -16.17 -4.90
N LEU A 109 5.17 -15.51 -3.74
CA LEU A 109 5.92 -15.94 -2.56
C LEU A 109 5.07 -16.78 -1.59
N HIS A 110 3.75 -16.62 -1.63
CA HIS A 110 2.75 -17.39 -0.88
C HIS A 110 2.72 -18.85 -1.38
N SER A 111 2.98 -19.84 -0.51
CA SER A 111 3.29 -21.24 -0.90
C SER A 111 2.43 -22.31 -0.24
#